data_AF-A0A9W7BW80-F1
#
_entry.id   AF-A0A9W7BW80-F1
#
_cell.length_a   1.000
_cell.length_b   1.000
_cell.length_c   1.000
_cell.angle_alpha   90.00
_cell.angle_beta   90.00
_cell.angle_gamma   90.00
#
_symmetry.space_group_name_H-M   'P 1'
#
loop_
_entity.id
_entity.type
_entity.pdbx_description
1 polymer ?
#
loop_
_entity_poly.entity_id
_entity_poly.type
_entity_poly.pdbx_seq_one_letter_code
_entity_poly.pdbx_strand_id
1 'polypeptide(L)'
;MPNDHSSSPVLPTSSSSSSSLSPPEVQLTSSGSSSSPTKSTGGESGNTGDDLKVYLPKPIDDKHDEEWEVKRGTELDDFLGNGVEGDDGVEASSASRENLGLNNLHNNLHLRPPPPPPPPPPPSKSLHPTIIPFGSYALKVHSPSSDIDVLCLASPPPLTPVMSRSQFFSRLKQYFETRMNDDFIISDVTVLINAFTPVMKFKINCIDIDLVYAQIKEENLEEYKNEYLGKETLRGLDAESLRSVNGVLVTNEILSIVGKERGEVFRLALRGIKRWAKGVGIYGNGMGFLGGVNFAIMVAWVCGRFPNAGPARLFQKFFQIYSTWSFPSPILLSPLLLSPPPGWTPQQIWNPTLNPRDAYHLLPIITPCYPSMNSSYNVGKGQLRRIMMEVERGREVVDGVMKGRGGWEEVFRESTFFNRFTNYLEVRCVALTPSDFRRWQRWVESKIRILIAGLEMAAEQGVEVHPFAKFFDVVGKEMEVCGTSFFIGLRSLRTNGDIVDLSFCTNEFLYAVSNWEGRVQGMEIFVQGVSGGMGGSGGGAVGQQKVKGGGGKGKGRARNSRKRNGTRRGNGGGGGGGGNSDENKGNSTTTTTTKGKATTDGFSEAIGSPTKKTRMR
;
A
#
# COMPACT_ATOMS: atom_id res chain seq x y z
N MET A 1 58.84 -33.65 -2.39
CA MET A 1 58.60 -32.63 -3.44
C MET A 1 57.97 -33.32 -4.64
N PRO A 2 56.95 -32.72 -5.29
CA PRO A 2 55.60 -33.28 -5.19
C PRO A 2 54.85 -33.45 -6.54
N ASN A 3 53.63 -33.99 -6.39
CA ASN A 3 52.36 -33.73 -7.10
C ASN A 3 51.87 -34.60 -8.27
N ASP A 4 50.72 -35.21 -7.96
CA ASP A 4 49.60 -35.62 -8.81
C ASP A 4 49.19 -34.59 -9.88
N HIS A 5 48.58 -35.06 -10.98
CA HIS A 5 47.21 -34.66 -11.34
C HIS A 5 46.60 -35.56 -12.43
N SER A 6 45.40 -36.03 -12.09
CA SER A 6 44.39 -36.74 -12.89
C SER A 6 43.79 -35.88 -14.01
N SER A 7 43.54 -36.48 -15.18
CA SER A 7 42.80 -35.87 -16.30
C SER A 7 41.43 -36.51 -16.47
N SER A 8 40.37 -35.72 -16.29
CA SER A 8 38.96 -36.07 -16.58
C SER A 8 38.59 -35.71 -18.03
N PRO A 9 37.55 -36.33 -18.63
CA PRO A 9 37.17 -36.12 -20.03
C PRO A 9 36.31 -34.87 -20.26
N VAL A 10 36.42 -34.34 -21.47
CA VAL A 10 35.78 -33.14 -22.02
C VAL A 10 34.26 -33.35 -22.23
N LEU A 11 33.46 -32.38 -21.80
CA LEU A 11 32.06 -32.20 -22.20
C LEU A 11 31.87 -30.84 -22.90
N PRO A 12 30.98 -30.73 -23.89
CA PRO A 12 30.89 -29.59 -24.79
C PRO A 12 30.16 -28.39 -24.15
N THR A 13 30.69 -27.20 -24.37
CA THR A 13 30.07 -25.92 -24.01
C THR A 13 28.94 -25.57 -24.97
N SER A 14 27.70 -25.54 -24.48
CA SER A 14 26.59 -24.86 -25.16
C SER A 14 26.59 -23.39 -24.76
N SER A 15 26.93 -22.53 -25.70
CA SER A 15 26.81 -21.07 -25.57
C SER A 15 25.34 -20.65 -25.71
N SER A 16 24.67 -20.38 -24.60
CA SER A 16 23.45 -19.57 -24.60
C SER A 16 23.83 -18.10 -24.43
N SER A 17 23.69 -17.32 -25.50
CA SER A 17 23.84 -15.87 -25.49
C SER A 17 22.72 -15.23 -24.66
N SER A 18 22.98 -14.92 -23.39
CA SER A 18 22.15 -13.99 -22.62
C SER A 18 22.54 -12.56 -22.96
N SER A 19 21.81 -11.91 -23.86
CA SER A 19 21.92 -10.46 -24.06
C SER A 19 21.49 -9.75 -22.78
N SER A 20 22.43 -9.13 -22.06
CA SER A 20 22.12 -8.28 -20.92
C SER A 20 21.30 -7.07 -21.39
N LEU A 21 20.05 -6.98 -20.93
CA LEU A 21 19.17 -5.85 -21.19
C LEU A 21 19.57 -4.69 -20.24
N SER A 22 20.55 -3.89 -20.65
CA SER A 22 20.93 -2.70 -19.90
C SER A 22 19.82 -1.62 -19.98
N PRO A 23 19.53 -0.89 -18.88
CA PRO A 23 18.67 0.29 -18.95
C PRO A 23 19.28 1.36 -19.86
N PRO A 24 18.47 2.29 -20.41
CA PRO A 24 19.00 3.37 -21.26
C PRO A 24 20.01 4.21 -20.48
N GLU A 25 21.16 4.47 -21.10
CA GLU A 25 22.22 5.31 -20.55
C GLU A 25 21.70 6.76 -20.46
N VAL A 26 21.66 7.32 -19.25
CA VAL A 26 21.26 8.72 -19.04
C VAL A 26 22.42 9.61 -19.48
N GLN A 27 22.40 10.08 -20.74
CA GLN A 27 23.36 11.08 -21.19
C GLN A 27 22.97 12.46 -20.63
N LEU A 28 23.70 12.88 -19.59
CA LEU A 28 23.67 14.23 -19.06
C LEU A 28 24.72 15.06 -19.79
N THR A 29 24.33 15.92 -20.73
CA THR A 29 25.27 16.86 -21.34
C THR A 29 25.51 18.03 -20.40
N SER A 30 26.72 18.14 -19.85
CA SER A 30 27.22 19.36 -19.24
C SER A 30 28.07 20.12 -20.26
N SER A 31 27.77 21.39 -20.50
CA SER A 31 28.73 22.27 -21.18
C SER A 31 28.86 23.58 -20.39
N GLY A 32 30.02 23.73 -19.76
CA GLY A 32 30.53 25.00 -19.29
C GLY A 32 31.84 25.28 -19.99
N SER A 33 31.92 26.37 -20.75
CA SER A 33 33.11 27.22 -20.77
C SER A 33 32.79 28.58 -21.41
N SER A 34 33.38 29.59 -20.80
CA SER A 34 33.32 31.02 -21.09
C SER A 34 34.10 31.43 -22.34
N SER A 35 33.54 32.31 -23.18
CA SER A 35 34.28 33.43 -23.80
C SER A 35 33.33 34.48 -24.40
N SER A 36 33.74 35.75 -24.31
CA SER A 36 33.00 37.00 -24.59
C SER A 36 32.91 37.35 -26.10
N PRO A 37 32.16 38.39 -26.50
CA PRO A 37 31.30 38.34 -27.69
C PRO A 37 31.92 38.93 -28.97
N THR A 38 31.49 38.42 -30.12
CA THR A 38 31.51 39.16 -31.38
C THR A 38 30.12 39.17 -32.01
N LYS A 39 29.69 40.35 -32.45
CA LYS A 39 28.40 40.60 -33.10
C LYS A 39 28.40 40.02 -34.52
N SER A 40 27.39 39.23 -34.87
CA SER A 40 26.83 39.23 -36.22
C SER A 40 25.37 38.75 -36.21
N THR A 41 24.60 39.41 -37.05
CA THR A 41 23.14 39.44 -37.21
C THR A 41 22.52 38.18 -37.81
N GLY A 42 21.30 37.85 -37.37
CA GLY A 42 20.26 37.24 -38.20
C GLY A 42 20.05 35.73 -38.06
N GLY A 43 18.91 35.33 -37.50
CA GLY A 43 18.41 33.96 -37.51
C GLY A 43 17.68 33.58 -36.22
N GLU A 44 16.38 33.86 -36.14
CA GLU A 44 15.51 33.34 -35.09
C GLU A 44 15.41 31.81 -35.24
N SER A 45 16.15 31.08 -34.41
CA SER A 45 15.85 29.70 -34.04
C SER A 45 15.79 29.63 -32.52
N GLY A 46 14.57 29.55 -31.98
CA GLY A 46 14.35 29.33 -30.55
C GLY A 46 14.95 28.00 -30.12
N ASN A 47 16.13 28.07 -29.52
CA ASN A 47 16.78 26.96 -28.86
C ASN A 47 16.03 26.67 -27.56
N THR A 48 15.08 25.74 -27.57
CA THR A 48 14.46 25.20 -26.35
C THR A 48 15.48 24.29 -25.67
N GLY A 49 16.00 24.76 -24.54
CA GLY A 49 17.10 24.13 -23.81
C GLY A 49 16.80 22.72 -23.31
N ASP A 50 17.83 21.88 -23.39
CA ASP A 50 18.12 20.68 -22.60
C ASP A 50 16.91 19.88 -22.09
N ASP A 51 16.17 19.25 -22.99
CA ASP A 51 15.37 18.08 -22.62
C ASP A 51 16.33 16.92 -22.25
N LEU A 52 16.15 16.35 -21.05
CA LEU A 52 16.72 15.06 -20.71
C LEU A 52 16.05 14.01 -21.62
N LYS A 53 16.66 13.73 -22.78
CA LYS A 53 16.19 12.72 -23.75
C LYS A 53 16.39 11.32 -23.19
N VAL A 54 15.55 10.90 -22.25
CA VAL A 54 15.41 9.48 -21.91
C VAL A 54 14.33 8.89 -22.83
N TYR A 55 14.78 8.21 -23.87
CA TYR A 55 13.90 7.44 -24.75
C TYR A 55 13.34 6.26 -23.96
N LEU A 56 12.01 6.07 -23.98
CA LEU A 56 11.42 4.74 -23.77
C LEU A 56 12.20 3.75 -24.67
N PRO A 57 12.67 2.61 -24.15
CA PRO A 57 13.41 1.69 -25.00
C PRO A 57 12.51 1.23 -26.15
N LYS A 58 13.06 1.22 -27.37
CA LYS A 58 12.33 0.78 -28.57
C LYS A 58 11.66 -0.57 -28.32
N PRO A 59 10.38 -0.77 -28.70
CA PRO A 59 9.69 -2.05 -28.53
C PRO A 59 10.54 -3.23 -29.03
N ILE A 60 10.57 -4.33 -28.28
CA ILE A 60 11.15 -5.59 -28.74
C ILE A 60 10.01 -6.35 -29.40
N ASP A 61 10.21 -6.70 -30.67
CA ASP A 61 9.36 -7.68 -31.34
C ASP A 61 9.70 -9.07 -30.79
N ASP A 62 8.99 -9.46 -29.73
CA ASP A 62 8.95 -10.82 -29.21
C ASP A 62 7.66 -11.42 -29.79
N LYS A 63 7.73 -12.07 -30.97
CA LYS A 63 6.56 -12.68 -31.63
C LYS A 63 6.01 -13.82 -30.79
N HIS A 64 4.74 -13.80 -30.35
CA HIS A 64 4.16 -14.92 -29.58
C HIS A 64 2.66 -15.11 -29.79
N ASP A 65 2.31 -16.31 -30.25
CA ASP A 65 0.97 -16.96 -30.20
C ASP A 65 1.19 -18.47 -29.96
N GLU A 66 2.19 -18.84 -29.16
CA GLU A 66 2.43 -20.25 -28.85
C GLU A 66 1.37 -20.75 -27.86
N GLU A 67 0.71 -21.87 -28.18
CA GLU A 67 -0.43 -22.42 -27.44
C GLU A 67 -0.15 -22.59 -25.94
N TRP A 68 1.10 -22.87 -25.56
CA TRP A 68 1.51 -23.00 -24.16
C TRP A 68 1.52 -21.65 -23.42
N GLU A 69 1.83 -20.53 -24.08
CA GLU A 69 1.84 -19.20 -23.45
C GLU A 69 0.41 -18.75 -23.17
N VAL A 70 -0.50 -18.97 -24.13
CA VAL A 70 -1.95 -18.74 -23.95
C VAL A 70 -2.47 -19.56 -22.79
N LYS A 71 -2.13 -20.86 -22.73
CA LYS A 71 -2.50 -21.73 -21.62
C LYS A 71 -2.00 -21.20 -20.27
N ARG A 72 -0.73 -20.76 -20.17
CA ARG A 72 -0.19 -20.17 -18.94
C ARG A 72 -0.91 -18.88 -18.56
N GLY A 73 -1.32 -18.08 -19.55
CA GLY A 73 -2.14 -16.89 -19.35
C GLY A 73 -3.51 -17.20 -18.75
N THR A 74 -4.21 -18.20 -19.31
CA THR A 74 -5.51 -18.68 -18.79
C THR A 74 -5.38 -19.22 -17.38
N GLU A 75 -4.39 -20.06 -17.10
CA GLU A 75 -4.14 -20.60 -15.76
C GLU A 75 -3.87 -19.49 -14.72
N LEU A 76 -3.18 -18.42 -15.13
CA LEU A 76 -2.93 -17.25 -14.28
C LEU A 76 -4.24 -16.51 -13.98
N ASP A 77 -5.09 -16.29 -14.99
CA ASP A 77 -6.40 -15.65 -14.82
C ASP A 77 -7.31 -16.49 -13.92
N ASP A 78 -7.39 -17.80 -14.16
CA ASP A 78 -8.15 -18.73 -13.32
C ASP A 78 -7.67 -18.69 -11.86
N PHE A 79 -6.36 -18.64 -11.62
CA PHE A 79 -5.82 -18.57 -10.26
C PHE A 79 -6.17 -17.25 -9.57
N LEU A 80 -6.21 -16.15 -10.31
CA LEU A 80 -6.56 -14.83 -9.80
C LEU A 80 -8.08 -14.65 -9.64
N GLY A 81 -8.89 -15.23 -10.53
CA GLY A 81 -10.35 -15.21 -10.52
C GLY A 81 -10.98 -16.13 -9.47
N ASN A 82 -10.44 -17.34 -9.27
CA ASN A 82 -10.85 -18.25 -8.19
C ASN A 82 -10.34 -17.80 -6.80
N GLY A 83 -9.51 -16.75 -6.77
CA GLY A 83 -8.87 -16.21 -5.58
C GLY A 83 -9.49 -14.93 -5.05
N VAL A 84 -10.75 -14.60 -5.38
CA VAL A 84 -11.49 -13.52 -4.71
C VAL A 84 -11.34 -13.73 -3.20
N GLU A 85 -10.57 -12.84 -2.59
CA GLU A 85 -10.01 -12.96 -1.25
C GLU A 85 -11.14 -13.24 -0.25
N GLY A 86 -11.07 -14.42 0.37
CA GLY A 86 -11.78 -14.68 1.62
C GLY A 86 -11.08 -13.91 2.73
N ASP A 87 -11.50 -12.67 2.93
CA ASP A 87 -11.36 -11.94 4.18
C ASP A 87 -12.64 -11.11 4.34
N ASP A 88 -13.41 -11.51 5.35
CA ASP A 88 -14.64 -10.94 5.91
C ASP A 88 -15.84 -10.65 4.98
N GLY A 89 -16.91 -11.39 5.25
CA GLY A 89 -18.14 -11.39 4.46
C GLY A 89 -18.84 -10.03 4.42
N VAL A 90 -18.96 -9.49 3.21
CA VAL A 90 -20.24 -9.06 2.62
C VAL A 90 -20.13 -9.35 1.13
N GLU A 91 -21.00 -10.21 0.64
CA GLU A 91 -21.15 -10.57 -0.76
C GLU A 91 -21.71 -9.36 -1.54
N ALA A 92 -20.85 -8.38 -1.85
CA ALA A 92 -21.15 -7.31 -2.78
C ALA A 92 -20.49 -7.66 -4.11
N SER A 93 -21.29 -8.24 -5.01
CA SER A 93 -20.88 -8.46 -6.40
C SER A 93 -20.30 -7.16 -6.99
N SER A 94 -19.29 -7.29 -7.86
CA SER A 94 -18.66 -6.17 -8.57
C SER A 94 -19.68 -5.26 -9.28
N ALA A 95 -20.83 -5.80 -9.71
CA ALA A 95 -21.93 -5.05 -10.31
C ALA A 95 -22.69 -4.15 -9.32
N SER A 96 -22.69 -4.46 -8.02
CA SER A 96 -23.33 -3.63 -7.00
C SER A 96 -22.51 -2.36 -6.71
N ARG A 97 -21.18 -2.40 -6.81
CA ARG A 97 -20.30 -1.26 -6.47
C ARG A 97 -20.20 -0.21 -7.59
N GLU A 98 -20.44 -0.57 -8.85
CA GLU A 98 -20.45 0.39 -9.97
C GLU A 98 -21.58 1.43 -9.84
N ASN A 99 -22.67 1.12 -9.12
CA ASN A 99 -23.84 1.99 -9.00
C ASN A 99 -24.05 2.67 -7.64
N LEU A 100 -23.35 2.25 -6.57
CA LEU A 100 -23.77 2.57 -5.20
C LEU A 100 -23.18 3.84 -4.56
N GLY A 101 -22.34 4.64 -5.23
CA GLY A 101 -21.73 5.81 -4.57
C GLY A 101 -21.38 7.01 -5.46
N LEU A 102 -20.79 6.80 -6.64
CA LEU A 102 -20.22 7.90 -7.43
C LEU A 102 -21.27 8.72 -8.20
N ASN A 103 -22.28 8.05 -8.80
CA ASN A 103 -23.36 8.74 -9.53
C ASN A 103 -24.21 9.63 -8.62
N ASN A 104 -24.37 9.25 -7.35
CA ASN A 104 -25.12 10.05 -6.36
C ASN A 104 -24.26 11.15 -5.73
N LEU A 105 -22.95 10.96 -5.56
CA LEU A 105 -22.05 12.04 -5.14
C LEU A 105 -22.04 13.20 -6.16
N HIS A 106 -22.05 12.85 -7.45
CA HIS A 106 -22.15 13.80 -8.55
C HIS A 106 -23.42 14.67 -8.47
N ASN A 107 -24.56 14.03 -8.21
CA ASN A 107 -25.87 14.71 -8.15
C ASN A 107 -26.08 15.51 -6.86
N ASN A 108 -25.40 15.17 -5.75
CA ASN A 108 -25.66 15.75 -4.43
C ASN A 108 -24.63 16.79 -3.96
N LEU A 109 -23.52 17.02 -4.67
CA LEU A 109 -22.54 18.08 -4.38
C LEU A 109 -23.01 19.48 -4.79
N HIS A 110 -24.26 19.84 -4.48
CA HIS A 110 -24.76 21.21 -4.62
C HIS A 110 -24.25 22.09 -3.47
N LEU A 111 -22.99 22.51 -3.53
CA LEU A 111 -22.42 23.49 -2.60
C LEU A 111 -23.01 24.88 -2.88
N ARG A 112 -24.27 25.13 -2.46
CA ARG A 112 -24.82 26.50 -2.46
C ARG A 112 -24.19 27.31 -1.32
N PRO A 113 -23.70 28.54 -1.57
CA PRO A 113 -23.34 29.47 -0.50
C PRO A 113 -24.59 29.90 0.30
N PRO A 114 -24.44 30.29 1.59
CA PRO A 114 -25.56 30.90 2.34
C PRO A 114 -26.03 32.19 1.66
N PRO A 115 -27.32 32.55 1.72
CA PRO A 115 -27.87 33.60 0.88
C PRO A 115 -27.42 35.01 1.31
N PRO A 116 -26.83 35.83 0.41
CA PRO A 116 -26.87 37.29 0.48
C PRO A 116 -28.16 37.83 -0.18
N PRO A 117 -28.47 39.14 -0.08
CA PRO A 117 -29.66 39.74 -0.73
C PRO A 117 -29.72 39.45 -2.24
N PRO A 118 -30.92 39.54 -2.88
CA PRO A 118 -31.18 38.85 -4.14
C PRO A 118 -30.25 39.30 -5.28
N PRO A 119 -29.57 38.35 -5.96
CA PRO A 119 -28.70 38.64 -7.10
C PRO A 119 -29.47 38.59 -8.45
N PRO A 120 -28.81 38.97 -9.56
CA PRO A 120 -29.38 38.97 -10.92
C PRO A 120 -29.79 37.54 -11.36
N PRO A 121 -30.51 37.37 -12.50
CA PRO A 121 -31.01 36.06 -12.92
C PRO A 121 -29.88 35.02 -13.03
N PRO A 122 -30.16 33.74 -12.71
CA PRO A 122 -29.14 32.70 -12.64
C PRO A 122 -28.49 32.48 -14.01
N PRO A 123 -27.17 32.27 -14.09
CA PRO A 123 -26.51 31.84 -15.32
C PRO A 123 -27.15 30.52 -15.80
N SER A 124 -27.44 30.43 -17.10
CA SER A 124 -28.28 29.40 -17.73
C SER A 124 -27.65 28.00 -17.83
N LYS A 125 -26.53 27.73 -17.17
CA LYS A 125 -25.92 26.41 -17.04
C LYS A 125 -25.41 26.25 -15.60
N SER A 126 -25.94 25.29 -14.88
CA SER A 126 -25.48 24.95 -13.53
C SER A 126 -24.06 24.36 -13.60
N LEU A 127 -23.11 25.04 -12.96
CA LEU A 127 -21.74 24.55 -12.79
C LEU A 127 -21.75 23.41 -11.77
N HIS A 128 -21.96 22.18 -12.24
CA HIS A 128 -21.90 21.00 -11.38
C HIS A 128 -20.44 20.56 -11.19
N PRO A 129 -20.00 20.32 -9.94
CA PRO A 129 -18.70 19.71 -9.72
C PRO A 129 -18.65 18.34 -10.36
N THR A 130 -17.54 18.02 -11.02
CA THR A 130 -17.32 16.74 -11.67
C THR A 130 -16.43 15.86 -10.80
N ILE A 131 -16.87 14.63 -10.58
CA ILE A 131 -16.13 13.61 -9.84
C ILE A 131 -15.43 12.69 -10.85
N ILE A 132 -14.10 12.68 -10.80
CA ILE A 132 -13.27 11.89 -11.70
C ILE A 132 -12.52 10.85 -10.85
N PRO A 133 -12.86 9.55 -10.96
CA PRO A 133 -12.09 8.52 -10.29
C PRO A 133 -10.70 8.38 -10.95
N PHE A 134 -9.70 8.02 -10.16
CA PHE A 134 -8.36 7.69 -10.65
C PHE A 134 -7.78 6.49 -9.92
N GLY A 135 -6.49 6.22 -10.14
CA GLY A 135 -5.78 5.18 -9.40
C GLY A 135 -6.31 3.78 -9.69
N SER A 136 -6.33 2.92 -8.67
CA SER A 136 -6.60 1.49 -8.87
C SER A 136 -8.02 1.19 -9.39
N TYR A 137 -8.99 2.05 -9.02
CA TYR A 137 -10.37 1.94 -9.49
C TYR A 137 -10.46 2.25 -10.98
N ALA A 138 -9.93 3.40 -11.42
CA ALA A 138 -9.94 3.79 -12.84
C ALA A 138 -9.08 2.86 -13.73
N LEU A 139 -7.99 2.30 -13.21
CA LEU A 139 -7.21 1.26 -13.89
C LEU A 139 -7.94 -0.09 -13.96
N LYS A 140 -9.05 -0.27 -13.24
CA LYS A 140 -9.82 -1.52 -13.08
C LYS A 140 -8.99 -2.67 -12.49
N VAL A 141 -8.16 -2.37 -11.49
CA VAL A 141 -7.32 -3.34 -10.76
C VAL A 141 -7.49 -3.24 -9.24
N HIS A 142 -8.62 -2.70 -8.79
CA HIS A 142 -8.99 -2.59 -7.38
C HIS A 142 -9.38 -3.97 -6.80
N SER A 143 -9.17 -4.15 -5.49
CA SER A 143 -9.66 -5.29 -4.70
C SER A 143 -10.90 -4.87 -3.88
N PRO A 144 -11.67 -5.80 -3.28
CA PRO A 144 -12.83 -5.45 -2.45
C PRO A 144 -12.51 -4.50 -1.28
N SER A 145 -11.27 -4.60 -0.76
CA SER A 145 -10.68 -3.78 0.30
C SER A 145 -9.98 -2.50 -0.19
N SER A 146 -9.95 -2.23 -1.49
CA SER A 146 -9.33 -1.00 -2.01
C SER A 146 -10.22 0.22 -1.76
N ASP A 147 -9.57 1.33 -1.44
CA ASP A 147 -10.14 2.67 -1.48
C ASP A 147 -10.45 3.10 -2.92
N ILE A 148 -11.32 4.09 -3.04
CA ILE A 148 -11.59 4.78 -4.31
C ILE A 148 -11.00 6.18 -4.23
N ASP A 149 -9.97 6.41 -5.03
CA ASP A 149 -9.37 7.72 -5.25
C ASP A 149 -10.25 8.55 -6.19
N VAL A 150 -10.68 9.73 -5.74
CA VAL A 150 -11.54 10.63 -6.53
C VAL A 150 -11.03 12.06 -6.54
N LEU A 151 -11.02 12.66 -7.73
CA LEU A 151 -10.83 14.10 -7.91
C LEU A 151 -12.20 14.76 -7.98
N CYS A 152 -12.44 15.73 -7.09
CA CYS A 152 -13.49 16.71 -7.25
C CYS A 152 -12.95 17.91 -8.03
N LEU A 153 -13.43 18.03 -9.27
CA LEU A 153 -13.15 19.14 -10.15
C LEU A 153 -14.32 20.13 -10.10
N ALA A 154 -14.08 21.34 -9.65
CA ALA A 154 -15.10 22.38 -9.60
C ALA A 154 -14.65 23.64 -10.33
N SER A 155 -15.63 24.37 -10.85
CA SER A 155 -15.42 25.69 -11.42
C SER A 155 -16.28 26.68 -10.65
N PRO A 156 -15.69 27.76 -10.13
CA PRO A 156 -16.45 28.76 -9.40
C PRO A 156 -17.40 29.47 -10.37
N PRO A 157 -18.65 29.77 -9.98
CA PRO A 157 -19.52 30.64 -10.76
C PRO A 157 -18.84 31.97 -11.13
N PRO A 158 -19.17 32.54 -12.31
CA PRO A 158 -18.72 33.88 -12.65
C PRO A 158 -19.02 34.84 -11.50
N LEU A 159 -18.03 35.64 -11.10
CA LEU A 159 -18.11 36.63 -10.02
C LEU A 159 -18.11 36.08 -8.58
N THR A 160 -17.91 34.78 -8.37
CA THR A 160 -17.67 34.25 -7.00
C THR A 160 -16.18 34.25 -6.63
N PRO A 161 -15.83 34.54 -5.36
CA PRO A 161 -14.46 34.42 -4.91
C PRO A 161 -13.95 32.99 -5.07
N VAL A 162 -12.69 32.85 -5.47
CA VAL A 162 -11.97 31.57 -5.48
C VAL A 162 -12.15 30.89 -4.12
N MET A 163 -12.66 29.65 -4.14
CA MET A 163 -12.84 28.87 -2.91
C MET A 163 -11.50 28.25 -2.54
N SER A 164 -11.01 28.53 -1.33
CA SER A 164 -9.82 27.82 -0.86
C SER A 164 -10.14 26.35 -0.58
N ARG A 165 -9.14 25.48 -0.70
CA ARG A 165 -9.29 24.05 -0.34
C ARG A 165 -9.80 23.83 1.07
N SER A 166 -9.29 24.62 2.02
CA SER A 166 -9.73 24.56 3.41
C SER A 166 -11.21 24.92 3.55
N GLN A 167 -11.67 25.93 2.81
CA GLN A 167 -13.09 26.29 2.75
C GLN A 167 -13.93 25.18 2.10
N PHE A 168 -13.46 24.60 1.00
CA PHE A 168 -14.12 23.49 0.32
C PHE A 168 -14.29 22.29 1.26
N PHE A 169 -13.21 21.80 1.86
CA PHE A 169 -13.27 20.65 2.76
C PHE A 169 -14.08 20.96 4.04
N SER A 170 -13.96 22.16 4.60
CA SER A 170 -14.77 22.54 5.77
C SER A 170 -16.27 22.53 5.45
N ARG A 171 -16.67 23.10 4.29
CA ARG A 171 -18.07 23.11 3.84
C ARG A 171 -18.58 21.71 3.51
N LEU A 172 -17.77 20.90 2.84
CA LEU A 172 -18.14 19.52 2.52
C LEU A 172 -18.31 18.66 3.78
N LYS A 173 -17.42 18.84 4.76
CA LYS A 173 -17.54 18.17 6.07
C LYS A 173 -18.83 18.59 6.79
N GLN A 174 -19.10 19.90 6.87
CA GLN A 174 -20.35 20.40 7.45
C GLN A 174 -21.59 19.87 6.71
N TYR A 175 -21.50 19.75 5.38
CA TYR A 175 -22.57 19.16 4.57
C TYR A 175 -22.80 17.68 4.97
N PHE A 176 -21.74 16.88 5.07
CA PHE A 176 -21.84 15.49 5.52
C PHE A 176 -22.43 15.35 6.94
N GLU A 177 -22.11 16.27 7.84
CA GLU A 177 -22.64 16.29 9.21
C GLU A 177 -24.12 16.71 9.27
N THR A 178 -24.62 17.47 8.31
CA THR A 178 -25.99 18.04 8.32
C THR A 178 -26.99 17.32 7.42
N ARG A 179 -26.52 16.51 6.46
CA ARG A 179 -27.33 15.87 5.41
C ARG A 179 -27.20 14.34 5.40
N MET A 180 -27.10 13.71 6.57
CA MET A 180 -27.29 12.26 6.66
C MET A 180 -28.73 11.94 6.26
N ASN A 181 -28.90 11.53 5.00
CA ASN A 181 -30.15 11.01 4.46
C ASN A 181 -30.11 9.47 4.52
N ASP A 182 -31.28 8.84 4.51
CA ASP A 182 -31.42 7.36 4.58
C ASP A 182 -30.75 6.60 3.41
N ASP A 183 -30.38 7.29 2.32
CA ASP A 183 -29.81 6.67 1.11
C ASP A 183 -28.33 6.28 1.22
N PHE A 184 -27.55 6.91 2.11
CA PHE A 184 -26.13 6.60 2.27
C PHE A 184 -25.57 7.02 3.64
N ILE A 185 -24.70 6.19 4.20
CA ILE A 185 -24.04 6.43 5.50
C ILE A 185 -22.62 6.94 5.24
N ILE A 186 -22.36 8.18 5.65
CA ILE A 186 -21.01 8.76 5.68
C ILE A 186 -20.39 8.55 7.06
N SER A 187 -19.15 8.08 7.13
CA SER A 187 -18.44 7.91 8.39
C SER A 187 -16.94 8.15 8.25
N ASP A 188 -16.22 8.16 9.38
CA ASP A 188 -14.75 8.25 9.44
C ASP A 188 -14.13 9.48 8.72
N VAL A 189 -14.86 10.61 8.64
CA VAL A 189 -14.42 11.82 7.91
C VAL A 189 -13.17 12.45 8.55
N THR A 190 -12.08 12.51 7.79
CA THR A 190 -10.78 13.06 8.18
C THR A 190 -10.26 13.99 7.08
N VAL A 191 -9.83 15.20 7.44
CA VAL A 191 -9.27 16.18 6.48
C VAL A 191 -7.78 16.36 6.76
N LEU A 192 -6.95 16.12 5.75
CA LEU A 192 -5.49 16.27 5.80
C LEU A 192 -5.06 17.46 4.94
N ILE A 193 -5.30 18.68 5.44
CA ILE A 193 -5.03 19.91 4.69
C ILE A 193 -3.54 20.18 4.47
N ASN A 194 -2.68 19.74 5.40
CA ASN A 194 -1.23 19.96 5.36
C ASN A 194 -0.46 18.83 4.64
N ALA A 195 -1.16 17.86 4.04
CA ALA A 195 -0.53 16.84 3.23
C ALA A 195 0.03 17.45 1.93
N PHE A 196 0.99 16.77 1.29
CA PHE A 196 1.56 17.24 0.01
C PHE A 196 0.47 17.50 -1.03
N THR A 197 -0.51 16.60 -1.12
CA THR A 197 -1.78 16.84 -1.81
C THR A 197 -2.89 16.85 -0.77
N PRO A 198 -3.56 17.99 -0.53
CA PRO A 198 -4.66 18.06 0.42
C PRO A 198 -5.77 17.08 0.07
N VAL A 199 -6.19 16.27 1.05
CA VAL A 199 -7.14 15.16 0.84
C VAL A 199 -8.14 15.09 1.99
N MET A 200 -9.39 14.77 1.65
CA MET A 200 -10.43 14.37 2.60
C MET A 200 -10.66 12.86 2.46
N LYS A 201 -10.47 12.13 3.55
CA LYS A 201 -10.69 10.69 3.65
C LYS A 201 -12.00 10.43 4.39
N PHE A 202 -12.85 9.56 3.89
CA PHE A 202 -14.12 9.21 4.54
C PHE A 202 -14.65 7.88 3.99
N LYS A 203 -15.70 7.34 4.61
CA LYS A 203 -16.40 6.17 4.10
C LYS A 203 -17.78 6.53 3.62
N ILE A 204 -18.19 5.96 2.48
CA ILE A 204 -19.58 5.94 2.01
C ILE A 204 -20.04 4.48 2.01
N ASN A 205 -21.06 4.13 2.79
CA ASN A 205 -21.59 2.76 2.85
C ASN A 205 -20.48 1.71 3.06
N CYS A 206 -19.56 1.99 3.99
CA CYS A 206 -18.37 1.19 4.32
C CYS A 206 -17.27 1.12 3.24
N ILE A 207 -17.36 1.88 2.14
CA ILE A 207 -16.32 2.01 1.12
C ILE A 207 -15.44 3.21 1.46
N ASP A 208 -14.14 3.00 1.63
CA ASP A 208 -13.16 4.08 1.84
C ASP A 208 -12.99 4.93 0.55
N ILE A 209 -13.08 6.25 0.70
CA ILE A 209 -12.96 7.26 -0.35
C ILE A 209 -11.86 8.25 0.03
N ASP A 210 -10.93 8.48 -0.91
CA ASP A 210 -9.89 9.50 -0.84
C ASP A 210 -10.22 10.62 -1.84
N LEU A 211 -10.74 11.75 -1.35
CA LEU A 211 -11.18 12.87 -2.17
C LEU A 211 -10.17 14.01 -2.17
N VAL A 212 -9.64 14.31 -3.35
CA VAL A 212 -8.80 15.50 -3.62
C VAL A 212 -9.60 16.56 -4.38
N TYR A 213 -9.16 17.80 -4.30
CA TYR A 213 -9.88 18.93 -4.90
C TYR A 213 -8.98 19.77 -5.81
N ALA A 214 -9.51 20.08 -7.00
CA ALA A 214 -8.95 21.05 -7.92
C ALA A 214 -10.02 22.01 -8.41
N GLN A 215 -9.65 23.29 -8.48
CA GLN A 215 -10.51 24.33 -9.00
C GLN A 215 -10.01 24.78 -10.38
N ILE A 216 -10.83 24.66 -11.42
CA ILE A 216 -10.50 25.11 -12.78
C ILE A 216 -11.30 26.35 -13.18
N LYS A 217 -10.86 27.03 -14.24
CA LYS A 217 -11.48 28.24 -14.79
C LYS A 217 -12.22 27.91 -16.09
N GLU A 218 -13.24 27.06 -16.01
CA GLU A 218 -13.93 26.57 -17.22
C GLU A 218 -15.44 26.46 -17.00
N GLU A 219 -16.23 26.87 -17.99
CA GLU A 219 -17.68 27.04 -17.83
C GLU A 219 -18.49 25.76 -18.13
N ASN A 220 -17.91 24.78 -18.84
CA ASN A 220 -18.59 23.53 -19.21
C ASN A 220 -17.84 22.29 -18.68
N LEU A 221 -18.16 21.87 -17.45
CA LEU A 221 -17.51 20.72 -16.80
C LEU A 221 -18.05 19.36 -17.26
N GLU A 222 -19.23 19.34 -17.87
CA GLU A 222 -19.94 18.11 -18.25
C GLU A 222 -19.21 17.28 -19.31
N GLU A 223 -18.37 17.91 -20.14
CA GLU A 223 -17.54 17.24 -21.15
C GLU A 223 -16.42 16.37 -20.54
N TYR A 224 -16.02 16.66 -19.30
CA TYR A 224 -14.93 15.94 -18.62
C TYR A 224 -15.39 14.70 -17.83
N LYS A 225 -16.69 14.37 -17.86
CA LYS A 225 -17.22 13.19 -17.18
C LYS A 225 -16.69 11.88 -17.77
N ASN A 226 -16.28 11.88 -19.03
CA ASN A 226 -15.96 10.65 -19.75
C ASN A 226 -14.56 10.59 -20.38
N GLU A 227 -13.86 11.71 -20.61
CA GLU A 227 -12.57 11.66 -21.34
C GLU A 227 -11.58 12.72 -20.86
N TYR A 228 -10.31 12.29 -20.78
CA TYR A 228 -9.06 13.05 -20.76
C TYR A 228 -9.13 14.53 -20.32
N LEU A 229 -8.61 14.85 -19.13
CA LEU A 229 -8.29 16.23 -18.77
C LEU A 229 -7.26 16.79 -19.76
N GLY A 230 -7.72 17.63 -20.68
CA GLY A 230 -6.90 18.21 -21.73
C GLY A 230 -5.83 19.13 -21.17
N LYS A 231 -4.73 19.32 -21.92
CA LYS A 231 -3.64 20.21 -21.50
C LYS A 231 -4.10 21.68 -21.31
N GLU A 232 -5.15 22.07 -22.01
CA GLU A 232 -5.74 23.42 -21.92
C GLU A 232 -6.53 23.62 -20.63
N THR A 233 -7.28 22.60 -20.17
CA THR A 233 -8.02 22.58 -18.89
C THR A 233 -7.12 22.86 -17.68
N LEU A 234 -5.83 22.57 -17.80
CA LEU A 234 -4.85 22.66 -16.72
C LEU A 234 -4.10 24.00 -16.69
N ARG A 235 -4.35 24.89 -17.66
CA ARG A 235 -3.72 26.21 -17.70
C ARG A 235 -4.19 27.07 -16.53
N GLY A 236 -3.23 27.77 -15.92
CA GLY A 236 -3.49 28.71 -14.82
C GLY A 236 -3.95 28.06 -13.50
N LEU A 237 -3.85 26.74 -13.37
CA LEU A 237 -4.06 26.03 -12.11
C LEU A 237 -2.98 26.40 -11.09
N ASP A 238 -3.38 26.60 -9.83
CA ASP A 238 -2.44 26.74 -8.73
C ASP A 238 -1.66 25.43 -8.46
N ALA A 239 -0.57 25.54 -7.71
CA ALA A 239 0.34 24.43 -7.41
C ALA A 239 -0.37 23.21 -6.82
N GLU A 240 -1.28 23.42 -5.88
CA GLU A 240 -2.02 22.34 -5.22
C GLU A 240 -3.08 21.75 -6.15
N SER A 241 -3.71 22.55 -7.03
CA SER A 241 -4.63 22.05 -8.06
C SER A 241 -3.92 21.12 -9.02
N LEU A 242 -2.72 21.51 -9.48
CA LEU A 242 -1.88 20.66 -10.32
C LEU A 242 -1.53 19.34 -9.61
N ARG A 243 -1.19 19.39 -8.31
CA ARG A 243 -0.92 18.18 -7.52
C ARG A 243 -2.15 17.27 -7.39
N SER A 244 -3.34 17.83 -7.12
CA SER A 244 -4.59 17.07 -7.04
C SER A 244 -4.95 16.40 -8.38
N VAL A 245 -4.73 17.08 -9.50
CA VAL A 245 -5.04 16.56 -10.83
C VAL A 245 -4.02 15.50 -11.29
N ASN A 246 -2.78 15.54 -10.79
CA ASN A 246 -1.71 14.65 -11.22
C ASN A 246 -2.08 13.15 -11.12
N GLY A 247 -2.87 12.75 -10.11
CA GLY A 247 -3.36 11.37 -9.99
C GLY A 247 -4.17 10.89 -11.20
N VAL A 248 -5.04 11.76 -11.74
CA VAL A 248 -5.81 11.52 -12.96
C VAL A 248 -4.89 11.47 -14.18
N LEU A 249 -3.95 12.41 -14.29
CA LEU A 249 -3.02 12.47 -15.42
C LEU A 249 -2.14 11.23 -15.49
N VAL A 250 -1.56 10.80 -14.37
CA VAL A 250 -0.74 9.60 -14.28
C VAL A 250 -1.54 8.36 -14.70
N THR A 251 -2.79 8.27 -14.24
CA THR A 251 -3.69 7.16 -14.61
C THR A 251 -3.95 7.14 -16.12
N ASN A 252 -4.27 8.29 -16.70
CA ASN A 252 -4.52 8.42 -18.14
C ASN A 252 -3.28 8.11 -18.97
N GLU A 253 -2.11 8.57 -18.55
CA GLU A 253 -0.85 8.34 -19.26
C GLU A 253 -0.45 6.86 -19.21
N ILE A 254 -0.65 6.18 -18.08
CA ILE A 254 -0.48 4.72 -17.98
C ILE A 254 -1.40 4.01 -18.99
N LEU A 255 -2.69 4.36 -19.04
CA LEU A 255 -3.64 3.75 -19.97
C LEU A 255 -3.31 4.07 -21.44
N SER A 256 -2.79 5.26 -21.72
CA SER A 256 -2.33 5.69 -23.03
C SER A 256 -1.15 4.83 -23.51
N ILE A 257 -0.13 4.64 -22.66
CA ILE A 257 1.06 3.82 -22.95
C ILE A 257 0.70 2.35 -23.13
N VAL A 258 -0.22 1.82 -22.32
CA VAL A 258 -0.70 0.45 -22.45
C VAL A 258 -1.48 0.27 -23.77
N GLY A 259 -2.30 1.26 -24.13
CA GLY A 259 -3.19 1.20 -25.28
C GLY A 259 -4.49 0.46 -25.01
N LYS A 260 -5.56 0.84 -25.72
CA LYS A 260 -6.92 0.31 -25.50
C LYS A 260 -7.00 -1.22 -25.65
N GLU A 261 -6.32 -1.76 -26.66
CA GLU A 261 -6.35 -3.20 -27.00
C GLU A 261 -5.65 -4.08 -25.94
N ARG A 262 -4.71 -3.52 -25.19
CA ARG A 262 -3.90 -4.27 -24.21
C ARG A 262 -4.33 -4.09 -22.76
N GLY A 263 -5.43 -3.38 -22.55
CA GLY A 263 -5.94 -3.07 -21.21
C GLY A 263 -6.11 -4.32 -20.34
N GLU A 264 -6.70 -5.40 -20.89
CA GLU A 264 -6.91 -6.64 -20.12
C GLU A 264 -5.61 -7.38 -19.80
N VAL A 265 -4.67 -7.42 -20.74
CA VAL A 265 -3.35 -8.04 -20.54
C VAL A 265 -2.59 -7.31 -19.42
N PHE A 266 -2.57 -5.98 -19.46
CA PHE A 266 -1.98 -5.13 -18.42
C PHE A 266 -2.67 -5.34 -17.07
N ARG A 267 -4.01 -5.31 -17.02
CA ARG A 267 -4.78 -5.47 -15.78
C ARG A 267 -4.53 -6.83 -15.14
N LEU A 268 -4.50 -7.90 -15.92
CA LEU A 268 -4.23 -9.24 -15.42
C LEU A 268 -2.82 -9.35 -14.83
N ALA A 269 -1.80 -8.88 -15.57
CA ALA A 269 -0.43 -8.86 -15.06
C ALA A 269 -0.29 -8.01 -13.79
N LEU A 270 -0.89 -6.81 -13.76
CA LEU A 270 -0.84 -5.92 -12.60
C LEU A 270 -1.58 -6.48 -11.38
N ARG A 271 -2.74 -7.12 -11.56
CA ARG A 271 -3.45 -7.84 -10.47
C ARG A 271 -2.58 -8.94 -9.89
N GLY A 272 -1.92 -9.73 -10.75
CA GLY A 272 -0.93 -10.72 -10.34
C GLY A 272 0.20 -10.08 -9.51
N ILE A 273 0.85 -9.04 -10.04
CA ILE A 273 1.99 -8.41 -9.36
C ILE A 273 1.57 -7.81 -8.01
N LYS A 274 0.41 -7.17 -7.92
CA LYS A 274 -0.14 -6.67 -6.66
C LYS A 274 -0.37 -7.80 -5.64
N ARG A 275 -0.98 -8.91 -6.07
CA ARG A 275 -1.22 -10.07 -5.19
C ARG A 275 0.09 -10.68 -4.70
N TRP A 276 1.05 -10.88 -5.60
CA TRP A 276 2.39 -11.36 -5.27
C TRP A 276 3.08 -10.42 -4.25
N ALA A 277 3.10 -9.11 -4.53
CA ALA A 277 3.74 -8.11 -3.68
C ALA A 277 3.14 -8.05 -2.26
N LYS A 278 1.82 -8.17 -2.14
CA LYS A 278 1.13 -8.30 -0.85
C LYS A 278 1.57 -9.58 -0.12
N GLY A 279 1.54 -10.73 -0.81
CA GLY A 279 1.90 -12.04 -0.23
C GLY A 279 3.33 -12.13 0.29
N VAL A 280 4.27 -11.43 -0.35
CA VAL A 280 5.69 -11.39 0.06
C VAL A 280 6.03 -10.22 0.99
N GLY A 281 5.05 -9.35 1.31
CA GLY A 281 5.20 -8.25 2.26
C GLY A 281 6.02 -7.08 1.74
N ILE A 282 5.93 -6.75 0.45
CA ILE A 282 6.59 -5.58 -0.18
C ILE A 282 5.59 -4.58 -0.79
N TYR A 283 4.31 -4.66 -0.41
CA TYR A 283 3.26 -3.75 -0.85
C TYR A 283 2.91 -2.77 0.29
N GLY A 284 3.26 -1.49 0.15
CA GLY A 284 2.89 -0.44 1.11
C GLY A 284 3.84 0.77 1.14
N ASN A 285 3.48 1.85 0.44
CA ASN A 285 4.29 3.07 0.35
C ASN A 285 4.53 3.75 1.72
N GLY A 286 3.54 3.74 2.61
CA GLY A 286 3.68 4.31 3.96
C GLY A 286 4.80 3.67 4.80
N MET A 287 5.12 2.40 4.52
CA MET A 287 6.17 1.63 5.18
C MET A 287 7.51 1.66 4.42
N GLY A 288 7.61 2.48 3.37
CA GLY A 288 8.81 2.60 2.53
C GLY A 288 8.92 1.53 1.44
N PHE A 289 7.85 0.79 1.16
CA PHE A 289 7.78 -0.16 0.06
C PHE A 289 7.05 0.40 -1.16
N LEU A 290 6.74 -0.42 -2.16
CA LEU A 290 6.04 0.01 -3.36
C LEU A 290 4.52 -0.04 -3.14
N GLY A 291 3.82 0.99 -3.58
CA GLY A 291 2.36 1.08 -3.62
C GLY A 291 1.78 0.75 -5.00
N GLY A 292 0.46 0.91 -5.14
CA GLY A 292 -0.28 0.56 -6.35
C GLY A 292 0.21 1.29 -7.61
N VAL A 293 0.44 2.61 -7.52
CA VAL A 293 0.94 3.42 -8.65
C VAL A 293 2.36 3.02 -9.06
N ASN A 294 3.21 2.64 -8.12
CA ASN A 294 4.58 2.21 -8.42
C ASN A 294 4.57 0.94 -9.28
N PHE A 295 3.81 -0.07 -8.86
CA PHE A 295 3.67 -1.31 -9.64
C PHE A 295 2.96 -1.06 -10.97
N ALA A 296 1.96 -0.16 -11.03
CA ALA A 296 1.29 0.19 -12.28
C ALA A 296 2.27 0.80 -13.30
N ILE A 297 3.12 1.73 -12.87
CA ILE A 297 4.16 2.34 -13.72
C ILE A 297 5.14 1.26 -14.19
N MET A 298 5.62 0.41 -13.27
CA MET A 298 6.56 -0.66 -13.60
C MET A 298 5.99 -1.67 -14.60
N VAL A 299 4.72 -2.08 -14.46
CA VAL A 299 4.07 -3.02 -15.38
C VAL A 299 3.76 -2.34 -16.71
N ALA A 300 3.34 -1.08 -16.72
CA ALA A 300 3.12 -0.32 -17.96
C ALA A 300 4.41 -0.16 -18.77
N TRP A 301 5.56 -0.01 -18.08
CA TRP A 301 6.87 0.04 -18.74
C TRP A 301 7.18 -1.27 -19.46
N VAL A 302 6.93 -2.40 -18.81
CA VAL A 302 7.08 -3.74 -19.41
C VAL A 302 6.10 -3.92 -20.58
N CYS A 303 4.86 -3.42 -20.45
CA CYS A 303 3.88 -3.43 -21.54
C CYS A 303 4.42 -2.67 -22.76
N GLY A 304 4.84 -1.41 -22.60
CA GLY A 304 5.39 -0.63 -23.70
C GLY A 304 6.64 -1.26 -24.33
N ARG A 305 7.45 -1.96 -23.52
CA ARG A 305 8.65 -2.68 -23.97
C ARG A 305 8.36 -3.93 -24.80
N PHE A 306 7.30 -4.67 -24.45
CA PHE A 306 6.87 -5.92 -25.08
C PHE A 306 5.41 -5.81 -25.56
N PRO A 307 5.17 -5.15 -26.71
CA PRO A 307 3.83 -4.86 -27.22
C PRO A 307 3.00 -6.12 -27.52
N ASN A 308 3.64 -7.23 -27.86
CA ASN A 308 2.98 -8.46 -28.29
C ASN A 308 2.89 -9.54 -27.19
N ALA A 309 3.43 -9.29 -26.00
CA ALA A 309 3.45 -10.29 -24.93
C ALA A 309 2.06 -10.48 -24.30
N GLY A 310 1.67 -11.74 -24.10
CA GLY A 310 0.50 -12.13 -23.32
C GLY A 310 0.68 -11.91 -21.81
N PRO A 311 -0.36 -12.15 -20.99
CA PRO A 311 -0.34 -11.78 -19.57
C PRO A 311 0.69 -12.56 -18.75
N ALA A 312 0.82 -13.88 -18.95
CA ALA A 312 1.82 -14.70 -18.26
C ALA A 312 3.25 -14.30 -18.64
N ARG A 313 3.47 -13.93 -19.91
CA ARG A 313 4.77 -13.47 -20.38
C ARG A 313 5.11 -12.08 -19.85
N LEU A 314 4.19 -11.13 -19.86
CA LEU A 314 4.41 -9.83 -19.22
C LEU A 314 4.75 -9.98 -17.75
N PHE A 315 4.02 -10.87 -17.05
CA PHE A 315 4.27 -11.22 -15.66
C PHE A 315 5.68 -11.79 -15.48
N GLN A 316 6.15 -12.69 -16.36
CA GLN A 316 7.53 -13.18 -16.38
C GLN A 316 8.57 -12.08 -16.65
N LYS A 317 8.35 -11.27 -17.71
CA LYS A 317 9.27 -10.21 -18.13
C LYS A 317 9.45 -9.15 -17.04
N PHE A 318 8.41 -8.87 -16.25
CA PHE A 318 8.52 -8.02 -15.06
C PHE A 318 9.66 -8.48 -14.15
N PHE A 319 9.69 -9.77 -13.77
CA PHE A 319 10.73 -10.28 -12.88
C PHE A 319 12.11 -10.32 -13.55
N GLN A 320 12.19 -10.74 -14.82
CA GLN A 320 13.47 -10.79 -15.55
C GLN A 320 14.12 -9.41 -15.69
N ILE A 321 13.31 -8.37 -15.90
CA ILE A 321 13.80 -7.00 -16.01
C ILE A 321 14.20 -6.45 -14.64
N TYR A 322 13.30 -6.49 -13.66
CA TYR A 322 13.53 -5.77 -12.40
C TYR A 322 14.49 -6.48 -11.45
N SER A 323 14.78 -7.77 -11.68
CA SER A 323 15.87 -8.48 -10.98
C SER A 323 17.26 -7.99 -11.38
N THR A 324 17.41 -7.54 -12.63
CA THR A 324 18.68 -7.09 -13.22
C THR A 324 18.75 -5.58 -13.42
N TRP A 325 17.69 -4.86 -13.03
CA TRP A 325 17.64 -3.40 -13.15
C TRP A 325 18.74 -2.73 -12.32
N SER A 326 19.52 -1.87 -12.95
CA SER A 326 20.64 -1.17 -12.33
C SER A 326 20.16 0.07 -11.56
N PHE A 327 19.52 -0.14 -10.42
CA PHE A 327 19.17 0.96 -9.51
C PHE A 327 20.44 1.69 -9.03
N PRO A 328 20.45 3.03 -8.94
CA PRO A 328 19.29 3.94 -8.91
C PRO A 328 18.86 4.50 -10.28
N SER A 329 19.14 3.83 -11.41
CA SER A 329 18.61 4.28 -12.71
C SER A 329 17.08 4.41 -12.67
N PRO A 330 16.49 5.54 -13.10
CA PRO A 330 15.06 5.78 -12.94
C PRO A 330 14.22 4.98 -13.93
N ILE A 331 13.06 4.53 -13.47
CA ILE A 331 12.03 3.95 -14.33
C ILE A 331 11.16 5.11 -14.85
N LEU A 332 11.26 5.37 -16.15
CA LEU A 332 10.58 6.44 -16.87
C LEU A 332 9.62 5.86 -17.91
N LEU A 333 8.38 6.35 -17.88
CA LEU A 333 7.34 6.01 -18.85
C LEU A 333 7.24 7.04 -19.98
N SER A 334 7.73 8.26 -19.76
CA SER A 334 7.74 9.36 -20.72
C SER A 334 9.00 10.21 -20.50
N PRO A 335 9.41 11.01 -21.50
CA PRO A 335 10.50 11.97 -21.31
C PRO A 335 10.21 12.94 -20.17
N LEU A 336 11.25 13.29 -19.39
CA LEU A 336 11.13 14.26 -18.32
C LEU A 336 10.97 15.67 -18.90
N LEU A 337 9.81 16.29 -18.66
CA LEU A 337 9.60 17.70 -18.99
C LEU A 337 10.30 18.57 -17.94
N LEU A 338 11.43 19.19 -18.33
CA LEU A 338 12.20 20.05 -17.42
C LEU A 338 11.55 21.42 -17.19
N SER A 339 10.63 21.81 -18.06
CA SER A 339 9.86 23.05 -17.98
C SER A 339 8.35 22.75 -18.03
N PRO A 340 7.51 23.59 -17.38
CA PRO A 340 6.06 23.47 -17.49
C PRO A 340 5.61 23.57 -18.95
N PRO A 341 4.55 22.83 -19.34
CA PRO A 341 3.82 23.13 -20.56
C PRO A 341 3.34 24.59 -20.60
N PRO A 342 3.16 25.20 -21.78
CA PRO A 342 2.69 26.57 -21.91
C PRO A 342 1.41 26.82 -21.10
N GLY A 343 1.42 27.87 -20.26
CA GLY A 343 0.29 28.27 -19.42
C GLY A 343 0.14 27.49 -18.12
N TRP A 344 1.00 26.51 -17.83
CA TRP A 344 0.98 25.78 -16.56
C TRP A 344 1.86 26.47 -15.52
N THR A 345 1.47 26.35 -14.24
CA THR A 345 2.25 26.91 -13.14
C THR A 345 3.56 26.12 -12.96
N PRO A 346 4.72 26.80 -12.86
CA PRO A 346 5.99 26.16 -12.53
C PRO A 346 5.93 25.37 -11.21
N GLN A 347 6.52 24.19 -11.17
CA GLN A 347 6.53 23.26 -10.04
C GLN A 347 7.92 22.63 -9.93
N GLN A 348 8.28 22.20 -8.73
CA GLN A 348 9.47 21.38 -8.53
C GLN A 348 9.26 20.02 -9.21
N ILE A 349 10.22 19.62 -10.03
CA ILE A 349 10.27 18.31 -10.69
C ILE A 349 11.38 17.47 -10.09
N TRP A 350 11.26 16.15 -10.19
CA TRP A 350 12.34 15.24 -9.83
C TRP A 350 13.54 15.47 -10.76
N ASN A 351 14.66 15.89 -10.20
CA ASN A 351 15.89 16.14 -10.95
C ASN A 351 17.11 15.83 -10.07
N PRO A 352 17.71 14.63 -10.19
CA PRO A 352 18.84 14.21 -9.35
C PRO A 352 20.11 15.03 -9.60
N THR A 353 20.22 15.74 -10.74
CA THR A 353 21.37 16.58 -11.06
C THR A 353 21.31 17.92 -10.33
N LEU A 354 20.12 18.49 -10.18
CA LEU A 354 19.94 19.82 -9.58
C LEU A 354 19.52 19.78 -8.10
N ASN A 355 18.87 18.70 -7.67
CA ASN A 355 18.35 18.55 -6.31
C ASN A 355 19.07 17.43 -5.56
N PRO A 356 19.92 17.74 -4.56
CA PRO A 356 20.63 16.73 -3.77
C PRO A 356 19.71 15.69 -3.13
N ARG A 357 18.48 16.06 -2.74
CA ARG A 357 17.52 15.10 -2.17
C ARG A 357 17.12 14.02 -3.18
N ASP A 358 16.96 14.42 -4.45
CA ASP A 358 16.60 13.51 -5.53
C ASP A 358 17.75 12.58 -5.89
N ALA A 359 19.00 13.05 -5.75
CA ALA A 359 20.21 12.25 -5.96
C ALA A 359 20.36 11.09 -4.97
N TYR A 360 19.78 11.21 -3.76
CA TYR A 360 19.80 10.15 -2.75
C TYR A 360 18.69 9.09 -2.92
N HIS A 361 17.81 9.23 -3.91
CA HIS A 361 16.76 8.23 -4.15
C HIS A 361 17.35 6.90 -4.63
N LEU A 362 16.99 5.81 -3.93
CA LEU A 362 17.57 4.49 -4.16
C LEU A 362 16.86 3.69 -5.27
N LEU A 363 15.55 3.89 -5.43
CA LEU A 363 14.70 3.20 -6.40
C LEU A 363 13.73 4.22 -7.00
N PRO A 364 14.15 5.05 -7.98
CA PRO A 364 13.28 6.09 -8.52
C PRO A 364 12.29 5.53 -9.56
N ILE A 365 10.99 5.64 -9.25
CA ILE A 365 9.88 5.35 -10.18
C ILE A 365 9.15 6.67 -10.44
N ILE A 366 9.33 7.24 -11.62
CA ILE A 366 8.89 8.62 -11.87
C ILE A 366 7.50 8.62 -12.50
N THR A 367 6.63 9.50 -12.00
CA THR A 367 5.32 9.76 -12.60
C THR A 367 5.47 10.38 -14.01
N PRO A 368 4.73 9.89 -15.02
CA PRO A 368 4.93 10.28 -16.42
C PRO A 368 4.33 11.64 -16.82
N CYS A 369 3.80 12.39 -15.87
CA CYS A 369 3.12 13.66 -16.12
C CYS A 369 3.79 14.78 -15.36
N TYR A 370 3.77 15.99 -15.92
CA TYR A 370 4.27 17.18 -15.24
C TYR A 370 3.34 17.57 -14.06
N PRO A 371 3.88 17.97 -12.89
CA PRO A 371 5.29 17.82 -12.53
C PRO A 371 5.65 16.36 -12.26
N SER A 372 6.71 15.90 -12.93
CA SER A 372 7.21 14.54 -12.72
C SER A 372 7.85 14.42 -11.34
N MET A 373 7.42 13.44 -10.57
CA MET A 373 7.87 13.22 -9.19
C MET A 373 8.32 11.77 -9.02
N ASN A 374 9.27 11.52 -8.11
CA ASN A 374 9.57 10.16 -7.68
C ASN A 374 8.44 9.64 -6.79
N SER A 375 7.68 8.66 -7.28
CA SER A 375 6.56 8.03 -6.56
C SER A 375 7.00 7.01 -5.50
N SER A 376 8.28 6.64 -5.47
CA SER A 376 8.88 5.66 -4.54
C SER A 376 9.98 6.30 -3.68
N TYR A 377 9.86 7.60 -3.39
CA TYR A 377 10.82 8.37 -2.58
C TYR A 377 10.97 7.86 -1.13
N ASN A 378 10.04 7.04 -0.63
CA ASN A 378 10.10 6.45 0.70
C ASN A 378 10.99 5.20 0.79
N VAL A 379 11.49 4.67 -0.32
CA VAL A 379 12.28 3.42 -0.35
C VAL A 379 13.65 3.65 0.29
N GLY A 380 13.86 3.00 1.44
CA GLY A 380 15.14 2.91 2.13
C GLY A 380 15.98 1.70 1.71
N LYS A 381 17.19 1.57 2.26
CA LYS A 381 18.14 0.51 1.90
C LYS A 381 17.59 -0.89 2.22
N GLY A 382 17.02 -1.10 3.40
CA GLY A 382 16.37 -2.36 3.79
C GLY A 382 15.19 -2.73 2.91
N GLN A 383 14.36 -1.75 2.55
CA GLN A 383 13.24 -1.98 1.63
C GLN A 383 13.73 -2.33 0.23
N LEU A 384 14.71 -1.59 -0.32
CA LEU A 384 15.32 -1.91 -1.62
C LEU A 384 15.88 -3.34 -1.60
N ARG A 385 16.64 -3.71 -0.56
CA ARG A 385 17.17 -5.07 -0.40
C ARG A 385 16.06 -6.12 -0.41
N ARG A 386 14.98 -5.90 0.35
CA ARG A 386 13.82 -6.80 0.38
C ARG A 386 13.12 -6.90 -0.98
N ILE A 387 12.94 -5.78 -1.67
CA ILE A 387 12.36 -5.74 -3.02
C ILE A 387 13.23 -6.57 -3.97
N MET A 388 14.54 -6.32 -4.03
CA MET A 388 15.44 -7.06 -4.93
C MET A 388 15.48 -8.56 -4.62
N MET A 389 15.52 -8.95 -3.34
CA MET A 389 15.45 -10.35 -2.93
C MET A 389 14.17 -11.05 -3.40
N GLU A 390 13.01 -10.41 -3.25
CA GLU A 390 11.75 -11.02 -3.67
C GLU A 390 11.56 -11.01 -5.18
N VAL A 391 12.01 -9.96 -5.88
CA VAL A 391 11.97 -9.92 -7.35
C VAL A 391 12.86 -11.01 -7.93
N GLU A 392 14.05 -11.23 -7.39
CA GLU A 392 14.93 -12.31 -7.84
C GLU A 392 14.34 -13.70 -7.55
N ARG A 393 13.82 -13.92 -6.34
CA ARG A 393 13.10 -15.16 -6.02
C ARG A 393 11.89 -15.36 -6.94
N GLY A 394 11.15 -14.28 -7.23
CA GLY A 394 10.02 -14.29 -8.14
C GLY A 394 10.43 -14.67 -9.56
N ARG A 395 11.57 -14.17 -10.05
CA ARG A 395 12.14 -14.55 -11.34
C ARG A 395 12.38 -16.05 -11.43
N GLU A 396 13.06 -16.63 -10.45
CA GLU A 396 13.38 -18.06 -10.44
C GLU A 396 12.11 -18.93 -10.46
N VAL A 397 11.14 -18.61 -9.62
CA VAL A 397 9.88 -19.37 -9.51
C VAL A 397 9.05 -19.22 -10.78
N VAL A 398 8.86 -17.99 -11.28
CA VAL A 398 8.08 -17.74 -12.50
C VAL A 398 8.74 -18.36 -13.72
N ASP A 399 10.06 -18.29 -13.86
CA ASP A 399 10.78 -18.98 -14.93
C ASP A 399 10.61 -20.50 -14.83
N GLY A 400 10.52 -21.05 -13.61
CA GLY A 400 10.17 -22.45 -13.36
C GLY A 400 8.79 -22.80 -13.89
N VAL A 401 7.77 -22.06 -13.46
CA VAL A 401 6.37 -22.26 -13.87
C VAL A 401 6.25 -22.14 -15.39
N MET A 402 6.83 -21.10 -16.00
CA MET A 402 6.80 -20.91 -17.45
C MET A 402 7.46 -22.08 -18.21
N LYS A 403 8.43 -22.77 -17.60
CA LYS A 403 9.09 -23.98 -18.16
C LYS A 403 8.41 -25.30 -17.79
N GLY A 404 7.21 -25.29 -17.23
CA GLY A 404 6.48 -26.52 -16.86
C GLY A 404 6.79 -27.05 -15.46
N ARG A 405 7.61 -26.36 -14.66
CA ARG A 405 7.97 -26.80 -13.30
C ARG A 405 7.09 -26.10 -12.27
N GLY A 406 6.12 -26.82 -11.73
CA GLY A 406 5.16 -26.29 -10.76
C GLY A 406 4.03 -25.47 -11.41
N GLY A 407 3.22 -24.84 -10.57
CA GLY A 407 2.10 -23.99 -10.97
C GLY A 407 2.11 -22.61 -10.28
N TRP A 408 1.11 -21.78 -10.61
CA TRP A 408 0.99 -20.41 -10.09
C TRP A 408 0.85 -20.34 -8.57
N GLU A 409 0.38 -21.41 -7.92
CA GLU A 409 0.34 -21.54 -6.46
C GLU A 409 1.72 -21.39 -5.81
N GLU A 410 2.81 -21.71 -6.51
CA GLU A 410 4.17 -21.54 -6.00
C GLU A 410 4.61 -20.06 -5.98
N VAL A 411 4.19 -19.31 -7.01
CA VAL A 411 4.44 -17.87 -7.14
C VAL A 411 3.72 -17.10 -6.05
N PHE A 412 2.46 -17.46 -5.81
CA PHE A 412 1.56 -16.79 -4.86
C PHE A 412 1.55 -17.42 -3.46
N ARG A 413 2.48 -18.34 -3.18
CA ARG A 413 2.66 -18.93 -1.86
C ARG A 413 2.97 -17.85 -0.84
N GLU A 414 2.37 -17.97 0.35
CA GLU A 414 2.65 -17.06 1.46
C GLU A 414 4.13 -17.02 1.81
N SER A 415 4.60 -15.85 2.25
CA SER A 415 5.99 -15.65 2.62
C SER A 415 6.40 -16.54 3.79
N THR A 416 7.59 -17.14 3.68
CA THR A 416 8.25 -17.83 4.78
C THR A 416 8.94 -16.86 5.76
N PHE A 417 8.55 -15.58 5.78
CA PHE A 417 9.20 -14.50 6.52
C PHE A 417 9.58 -14.87 7.96
N PHE A 418 8.65 -15.43 8.73
CA PHE A 418 8.85 -15.83 10.13
C PHE A 418 9.81 -17.01 10.35
N ASN A 419 10.20 -17.70 9.28
CA ASN A 419 11.16 -18.79 9.30
C ASN A 419 12.53 -18.39 8.74
N ARG A 420 12.70 -17.15 8.26
CA ARG A 420 13.94 -16.69 7.59
C ARG A 420 14.95 -16.05 8.53
N PHE A 421 14.49 -15.52 9.66
CA PHE A 421 15.33 -14.81 10.62
C PHE A 421 15.26 -15.51 11.99
N THR A 422 16.38 -15.46 12.70
CA THR A 422 16.47 -15.93 14.09
C THR A 422 15.98 -14.88 15.08
N ASN A 423 15.98 -13.61 14.68
CA ASN A 423 15.61 -12.48 15.52
C ASN A 423 14.62 -11.59 14.77
N TYR A 424 13.60 -11.13 15.47
CA TYR A 424 12.61 -10.17 15.00
C TYR A 424 12.47 -9.04 16.00
N LEU A 425 12.11 -7.86 15.51
CA LEU A 425 11.53 -6.79 16.31
C LEU A 425 10.03 -6.78 16.06
N GLU A 426 9.24 -6.93 17.13
CA GLU A 426 7.80 -6.77 17.12
C GLU A 426 7.45 -5.36 17.61
N VAL A 427 6.64 -4.65 16.82
CA VAL A 427 5.95 -3.43 17.22
C VAL A 427 4.48 -3.78 17.39
N ARG A 428 4.00 -3.82 18.63
CA ARG A 428 2.62 -4.16 18.96
C ARG A 428 1.87 -2.91 19.40
N CYS A 429 0.73 -2.62 18.78
CA CYS A 429 -0.17 -1.56 19.23
C CYS A 429 -1.54 -2.12 19.58
N VAL A 430 -2.11 -1.65 20.69
CA VAL A 430 -3.41 -2.10 21.20
C VAL A 430 -4.26 -0.92 21.66
N ALA A 431 -5.58 -1.09 21.64
CA ALA A 431 -6.52 -0.17 22.27
C ALA A 431 -7.74 -0.90 22.85
N LEU A 432 -8.38 -0.28 23.85
CA LEU A 432 -9.56 -0.83 24.54
C LEU A 432 -10.82 -0.89 23.67
N THR A 433 -10.96 0.03 22.71
CA THR A 433 -12.17 0.12 21.87
C THR A 433 -11.81 0.02 20.39
N PRO A 434 -12.69 -0.53 19.53
CA PRO A 434 -12.46 -0.56 18.09
C PRO A 434 -12.29 0.84 17.47
N SER A 435 -13.01 1.85 17.95
CA SER A 435 -12.90 3.24 17.47
C SER A 435 -11.56 3.88 17.80
N ASP A 436 -11.05 3.63 19.01
CA ASP A 436 -9.73 4.10 19.41
C ASP A 436 -8.64 3.36 18.66
N PHE A 437 -8.77 2.03 18.57
CA PHE A 437 -7.83 1.17 17.87
C PHE A 437 -7.62 1.61 16.43
N ARG A 438 -8.69 1.87 15.68
CA ARG A 438 -8.58 2.33 14.28
C ARG A 438 -7.77 3.61 14.14
N ARG A 439 -7.99 4.59 15.02
CA ARG A 439 -7.26 5.87 14.97
C ARG A 439 -5.82 5.69 15.44
N TRP A 440 -5.61 4.89 16.48
CA TRP A 440 -4.31 4.57 17.04
C TRP A 440 -3.42 3.82 16.06
N GLN A 441 -3.93 2.74 15.49
CA GLN A 441 -3.25 1.95 14.46
C GLN A 441 -2.81 2.83 13.30
N ARG A 442 -3.70 3.66 12.73
CA ARG A 442 -3.37 4.58 11.63
C ARG A 442 -2.25 5.55 12.00
N TRP A 443 -2.24 6.07 13.24
CA TRP A 443 -1.16 6.92 13.72
C TRP A 443 0.16 6.15 13.81
N VAL A 444 0.17 4.97 14.43
CA VAL A 444 1.36 4.12 14.57
C VAL A 444 1.91 3.73 13.20
N GLU A 445 1.05 3.29 12.28
CA GLU A 445 1.37 2.98 10.88
C GLU A 445 2.13 4.13 10.19
N SER A 446 1.68 5.37 10.39
CA SER A 446 2.31 6.56 9.81
C SER A 446 3.74 6.82 10.30
N LYS A 447 4.13 6.21 11.44
CA LYS A 447 5.43 6.41 12.10
C LYS A 447 6.39 5.22 11.95
N ILE A 448 5.93 4.04 11.49
CA ILE A 448 6.78 2.84 11.32
C ILE A 448 8.05 3.13 10.51
N ARG A 449 7.96 4.00 9.50
CA ARG A 449 9.12 4.38 8.69
C ARG A 449 10.23 5.06 9.50
N ILE A 450 9.90 5.78 10.58
CA ILE A 450 10.88 6.38 11.49
C ILE A 450 11.71 5.27 12.15
N LEU A 451 11.04 4.22 12.64
CA LEU A 451 11.70 3.07 13.23
C LEU A 451 12.60 2.36 12.22
N ILE A 452 12.08 2.07 11.02
CA ILE A 452 12.87 1.40 9.98
C ILE A 452 14.11 2.23 9.61
N ALA A 453 13.96 3.55 9.43
CA ALA A 453 15.08 4.43 9.14
C ALA A 453 16.11 4.46 10.28
N GLY A 454 15.66 4.51 11.54
CA GLY A 454 16.55 4.45 12.70
C GLY A 454 17.31 3.12 12.81
N LEU A 455 16.64 2.00 12.52
CA LEU A 455 17.26 0.67 12.47
C LEU A 455 18.28 0.56 11.33
N GLU A 456 17.99 1.16 10.17
CA GLU A 456 18.92 1.21 9.02
C GLU A 456 20.15 2.07 9.30
N MET A 457 20.02 3.16 10.07
CA MET A 457 21.20 3.90 10.55
C MET A 457 22.02 3.06 11.52
N ALA A 458 21.37 2.27 12.37
CA ALA A 458 22.04 1.29 13.21
C ALA A 458 22.66 0.12 12.42
N ALA A 459 22.42 -0.01 11.10
CA ALA A 459 23.07 -1.02 10.27
C ALA A 459 24.59 -0.83 10.17
N GLU A 460 25.09 0.39 10.39
CA GLU A 460 26.54 0.66 10.58
C GLU A 460 27.11 -0.08 11.80
N GLN A 461 26.25 -0.49 12.72
CA GLN A 461 26.58 -1.29 13.89
C GLN A 461 26.51 -2.81 13.62
N GLY A 462 26.33 -3.24 12.37
CA GLY A 462 26.41 -4.66 11.96
C GLY A 462 25.09 -5.43 12.05
N VAL A 463 23.95 -4.82 11.74
CA VAL A 463 22.64 -5.50 11.62
C VAL A 463 21.98 -5.14 10.29
N GLU A 464 21.40 -6.12 9.62
CA GLU A 464 20.52 -5.87 8.48
C GLU A 464 19.05 -5.96 8.88
N VAL A 465 18.28 -5.03 8.34
CA VAL A 465 16.87 -4.83 8.68
C VAL A 465 15.99 -5.31 7.51
N HIS A 466 14.99 -6.12 7.84
CA HIS A 466 14.10 -6.75 6.88
C HIS A 466 12.64 -6.52 7.28
N PRO A 467 12.08 -5.33 7.01
CA PRO A 467 10.68 -5.06 7.31
C PRO A 467 9.75 -5.92 6.45
N PHE A 468 8.58 -6.26 6.99
CA PHE A 468 7.50 -6.95 6.28
C PHE A 468 6.27 -6.05 6.26
N ALA A 469 5.84 -5.60 5.08
CA ALA A 469 4.80 -4.60 4.90
C ALA A 469 3.37 -5.12 5.18
N LYS A 470 3.16 -5.70 6.36
CA LYS A 470 1.86 -6.20 6.81
C LYS A 470 1.76 -6.09 8.33
N PHE A 471 0.58 -5.66 8.76
CA PHE A 471 0.14 -5.72 10.14
C PHE A 471 -0.62 -7.02 10.37
N PHE A 472 -0.39 -7.64 11.51
CA PHE A 472 -0.95 -8.94 11.88
C PHE A 472 -1.83 -8.77 13.11
N ASP A 473 -3.11 -9.08 12.99
CA ASP A 473 -4.04 -8.96 14.11
C ASP A 473 -3.59 -9.83 15.29
N VAL A 474 -3.65 -9.23 16.48
CA VAL A 474 -3.36 -9.92 17.74
C VAL A 474 -4.63 -10.63 18.17
N VAL A 475 -4.76 -11.91 17.80
CA VAL A 475 -5.89 -12.74 18.23
C VAL A 475 -5.55 -13.40 19.56
N GLY A 476 -5.90 -12.74 20.66
CA GLY A 476 -5.85 -13.32 22.00
C GLY A 476 -7.21 -13.88 22.41
N LYS A 477 -7.27 -15.16 22.85
CA LYS A 477 -8.50 -15.75 23.43
C LYS A 477 -8.92 -15.12 24.76
N GLU A 478 -8.05 -14.31 25.37
CA GLU A 478 -8.21 -13.79 26.74
C GLU A 478 -8.24 -12.26 26.81
N MET A 479 -8.18 -11.56 25.67
CA MET A 479 -8.05 -10.10 25.65
C MET A 479 -9.28 -9.44 25.04
N GLU A 480 -10.01 -8.67 25.85
CA GLU A 480 -11.07 -7.74 25.42
C GLU A 480 -10.52 -6.51 24.64
N VAL A 481 -9.29 -6.57 24.11
CA VAL A 481 -8.64 -5.45 23.42
C VAL A 481 -8.48 -5.71 21.93
N CYS A 482 -8.56 -4.63 21.14
CA CYS A 482 -8.21 -4.66 19.73
C CYS A 482 -6.70 -4.42 19.59
N GLY A 483 -6.00 -5.24 18.81
CA GLY A 483 -4.54 -5.19 18.71
C GLY A 483 -3.99 -5.65 17.38
N THR A 484 -2.86 -5.09 16.98
CA THR A 484 -2.09 -5.54 15.81
C THR A 484 -0.59 -5.46 16.07
N SER A 485 0.16 -6.32 15.39
CA SER A 485 1.61 -6.39 15.45
C SER A 485 2.24 -6.20 14.07
N PHE A 486 3.32 -5.42 14.03
CA PHE A 486 4.19 -5.25 12.88
C PHE A 486 5.55 -5.88 13.18
N PHE A 487 6.10 -6.62 12.21
CA PHE A 487 7.34 -7.36 12.41
C PHE A 487 8.45 -6.92 11.47
N ILE A 488 9.66 -6.84 12.03
CA ILE A 488 10.89 -6.54 11.31
C ILE A 488 11.88 -7.67 11.57
N GLY A 489 12.30 -8.38 10.52
CA GLY A 489 13.35 -9.39 10.63
C GLY A 489 14.70 -8.72 10.81
N LEU A 490 15.54 -9.30 11.68
CA LEU A 490 16.88 -8.79 11.97
C LEU A 490 17.91 -9.87 11.70
N ARG A 491 18.96 -9.52 10.94
CA ARG A 491 20.10 -10.39 10.68
C ARG A 491 21.37 -9.73 11.20
N SER A 492 22.06 -10.39 12.14
CA SER A 492 23.36 -9.92 12.61
C SER A 492 24.40 -10.16 11.53
N LEU A 493 25.21 -9.14 11.25
CA LEU A 493 26.40 -9.23 10.41
C LEU A 493 27.67 -9.43 11.24
N ARG A 494 27.56 -9.40 12.58
CA ARG A 494 28.70 -9.60 13.47
C ARG A 494 28.99 -11.09 13.64
N THR A 495 30.26 -11.47 13.51
CA THR A 495 30.72 -12.86 13.62
C THR A 495 30.93 -13.33 15.05
N ASN A 496 30.97 -12.42 16.03
CA ASN A 496 31.47 -12.70 17.38
C ASN A 496 30.38 -12.84 18.46
N GLY A 497 29.09 -12.83 18.09
CA GLY A 497 27.98 -12.90 19.07
C GLY A 497 27.83 -11.62 19.91
N ASP A 498 28.34 -10.49 19.40
CA ASP A 498 28.22 -9.19 20.03
C ASP A 498 26.77 -8.71 20.05
N ILE A 499 26.38 -8.14 21.18
CA ILE A 499 25.05 -7.56 21.33
C ILE A 499 24.99 -6.21 20.62
N VAL A 500 24.04 -6.08 19.68
CA VAL A 500 23.73 -4.79 19.04
C VAL A 500 22.60 -4.13 19.82
N ASP A 501 22.87 -2.92 20.30
CA ASP A 501 21.92 -2.15 21.08
C ASP A 501 21.03 -1.29 20.15
N LEU A 502 19.78 -1.71 20.01
CA LEU A 502 18.78 -0.99 19.21
C LEU A 502 17.96 0.00 20.04
N SER A 503 18.26 0.15 21.34
CA SER A 503 17.42 0.92 22.27
C SER A 503 17.23 2.38 21.84
N PHE A 504 18.26 3.01 21.28
CA PHE A 504 18.18 4.40 20.81
C PHE A 504 17.06 4.58 19.77
N CYS A 505 17.10 3.82 18.68
CA CYS A 505 16.11 3.98 17.60
C CYS A 505 14.69 3.54 18.03
N THR A 506 14.57 2.53 18.90
CA THR A 506 13.27 2.12 19.44
C THR A 506 12.68 3.18 20.37
N ASN A 507 13.51 3.86 21.18
CA ASN A 507 13.07 4.91 22.09
C ASN A 507 12.65 6.17 21.33
N GLU A 508 13.40 6.58 20.29
CA GLU A 508 13.03 7.68 19.41
C GLU A 508 11.67 7.44 18.73
N PHE A 509 11.45 6.21 18.23
CA PHE A 509 10.17 5.83 17.66
C PHE A 509 9.04 5.86 18.71
N LEU A 510 9.26 5.28 19.89
CA LEU A 510 8.29 5.29 20.98
C LEU A 510 7.93 6.72 21.41
N TYR A 511 8.92 7.62 21.47
CA TYR A 511 8.71 9.03 21.76
C TYR A 511 7.86 9.70 20.66
N ALA A 512 8.21 9.50 19.38
CA ALA A 512 7.46 10.08 18.25
C ALA A 512 6.00 9.60 18.20
N VAL A 513 5.73 8.37 18.61
CA VAL A 513 4.37 7.80 18.65
C VAL A 513 3.60 8.25 19.89
N SER A 514 4.25 8.24 21.07
CA SER A 514 3.60 8.45 22.36
C SER A 514 3.10 9.88 22.57
N ASN A 515 3.68 10.87 21.88
CA ASN A 515 3.32 12.28 21.97
C ASN A 515 2.16 12.70 21.05
N TRP A 516 1.35 11.74 20.59
CA TRP A 516 0.19 12.05 19.78
C TRP A 516 -0.92 12.69 20.61
N GLU A 517 -1.39 13.87 20.19
CA GLU A 517 -2.48 14.60 20.84
C GLU A 517 -3.78 13.78 20.93
N GLY A 518 -4.02 12.88 19.95
CA GLY A 518 -5.18 12.00 19.93
C GLY A 518 -5.07 10.76 20.84
N ARG A 519 -3.96 10.59 21.56
CA ARG A 519 -3.75 9.42 22.44
C ARG A 519 -4.62 9.55 23.69
N VAL A 520 -5.41 8.51 23.97
CA VAL A 520 -6.27 8.41 25.15
C VAL A 520 -5.89 7.20 26.00
N GLN A 521 -6.44 7.12 27.22
CA GLN A 521 -6.23 5.99 28.12
C GLN A 521 -6.60 4.67 27.43
N GLY A 522 -5.72 3.68 27.53
CA GLY A 522 -5.89 2.37 26.92
C GLY A 522 -5.26 2.22 25.53
N MET A 523 -4.77 3.29 24.90
CA MET A 523 -3.93 3.22 23.71
C MET A 523 -2.47 2.95 24.10
N GLU A 524 -2.01 1.73 23.88
CA GLU A 524 -0.66 1.30 24.23
C GLU A 524 0.15 0.86 23.01
N ILE A 525 1.46 1.02 23.12
CA ILE A 525 2.44 0.56 22.13
C ILE A 525 3.64 -0.09 22.81
N PHE A 526 4.09 -1.20 22.24
CA PHE A 526 5.21 -1.99 22.71
C PHE A 526 6.18 -2.24 21.56
N VAL A 527 7.48 -2.20 21.87
CA VAL A 527 8.55 -2.55 20.94
C VAL A 527 9.46 -3.56 21.63
N GLN A 528 9.54 -4.78 21.10
CA GLN A 528 10.26 -5.88 21.76
C GLN A 528 10.98 -6.80 20.76
N GLY A 529 12.12 -7.35 21.20
CA GLY A 529 12.83 -8.38 20.45
C GLY A 529 12.21 -9.77 20.68
N VAL A 530 12.05 -10.55 19.61
CA VAL A 530 11.46 -11.89 19.62
C VAL A 530 12.34 -12.86 18.84
N SER A 531 12.63 -14.05 19.38
CA SER A 531 13.42 -15.07 18.72
C SER A 531 12.57 -15.96 17.80
N GLY A 532 13.01 -16.17 16.57
CA GLY A 532 12.45 -17.15 15.63
C GLY A 532 12.75 -18.58 16.09
N GLY A 533 11.73 -19.42 16.23
CA GLY A 533 11.87 -20.84 16.59
C GLY A 533 11.00 -21.34 17.74
N MET A 534 10.29 -20.47 18.45
CA MET A 534 9.24 -20.87 19.41
C MET A 534 7.87 -20.77 18.75
N GLY A 535 7.41 -21.88 18.18
CA GLY A 535 5.98 -22.10 18.11
C GLY A 535 5.43 -22.17 19.54
N GLY A 536 4.61 -21.18 19.92
CA GLY A 536 3.74 -21.27 21.09
C GLY A 536 4.38 -21.04 22.45
N SER A 537 4.59 -19.77 22.82
CA SER A 537 4.25 -19.28 24.17
C SER A 537 4.29 -17.75 24.19
N GLY A 538 3.12 -17.14 23.98
CA GLY A 538 2.89 -15.69 24.16
C GLY A 538 2.73 -14.91 22.85
N GLY A 539 1.52 -14.94 22.28
CA GLY A 539 1.14 -14.11 21.12
C GLY A 539 1.24 -14.83 19.78
N GLY A 540 0.41 -15.84 19.56
CA GLY A 540 0.29 -16.49 18.27
C GLY A 540 -0.41 -15.56 17.27
N ALA A 541 0.34 -15.00 16.31
CA ALA A 541 -0.23 -14.70 15.01
C ALA A 541 -0.57 -16.04 14.37
N VAL A 542 -1.83 -16.48 14.50
CA VAL A 542 -2.32 -17.70 13.85
C VAL A 542 -2.32 -17.42 12.35
N GLY A 543 -1.29 -17.89 11.65
CA GLY A 543 -1.39 -18.11 10.21
C GLY A 543 -2.60 -18.98 9.95
N GLN A 544 -3.56 -18.51 9.15
CA GLN A 544 -4.75 -19.25 8.77
C GLN A 544 -4.33 -20.56 8.07
N GLN A 545 -4.18 -21.64 8.83
CA GLN A 545 -4.15 -22.98 8.26
C GLN A 545 -5.58 -23.34 7.86
N LYS A 546 -5.83 -23.32 6.54
CA LYS A 546 -7.01 -23.92 5.93
C LYS A 546 -7.23 -25.33 6.50
N VAL A 547 -8.34 -25.50 7.20
CA VAL A 547 -8.91 -26.81 7.53
C VAL A 547 -9.19 -27.53 6.21
N LYS A 548 -8.42 -28.60 5.93
CA LYS A 548 -8.73 -29.51 4.82
C LYS A 548 -10.06 -30.21 5.12
N GLY A 549 -11.14 -29.70 4.56
CA GLY A 549 -12.40 -30.42 4.40
C GLY A 549 -12.24 -31.57 3.40
N GLY A 550 -11.69 -32.69 3.86
CA GLY A 550 -11.63 -33.93 3.09
C GLY A 550 -12.99 -34.63 3.10
N GLY A 551 -13.86 -34.29 2.15
CA GLY A 551 -15.09 -35.03 1.85
C GLY A 551 -14.77 -36.36 1.15
N GLY A 552 -14.40 -37.38 1.92
CA GLY A 552 -14.25 -38.75 1.44
C GLY A 552 -15.49 -39.59 1.76
N LYS A 553 -16.38 -39.78 0.78
CA LYS A 553 -17.44 -40.80 0.85
C LYS A 553 -16.80 -42.19 0.83
N GLY A 554 -16.90 -42.92 1.94
CA GLY A 554 -16.49 -44.33 2.04
C GLY A 554 -17.47 -45.11 2.90
N LYS A 555 -18.34 -45.90 2.26
CA LYS A 555 -19.22 -46.90 2.90
C LYS A 555 -18.36 -48.00 3.54
N GLY A 556 -18.63 -48.37 4.80
CA GLY A 556 -17.96 -49.51 5.44
C GLY A 556 -18.60 -49.94 6.76
N ARG A 557 -19.08 -51.18 6.79
CA ARG A 557 -19.84 -51.86 7.86
C ARG A 557 -19.05 -52.08 9.17
N ALA A 558 -19.78 -51.94 10.28
CA ALA A 558 -19.98 -52.86 11.42
C ALA A 558 -18.80 -53.53 12.17
N ARG A 559 -19.08 -53.73 13.48
CA ARG A 559 -18.42 -54.57 14.53
C ARG A 559 -17.28 -53.83 15.28
N ASN A 560 -17.11 -53.92 16.60
CA ASN A 560 -17.51 -54.97 17.54
C ASN A 560 -17.41 -54.51 19.01
N SER A 561 -18.24 -55.17 19.84
CA SER A 561 -17.98 -55.64 21.22
C SER A 561 -17.31 -54.77 22.29
N ARG A 562 -18.13 -54.44 23.30
CA ARG A 562 -17.98 -54.74 24.75
C ARG A 562 -16.64 -55.37 25.21
N LYS A 563 -16.06 -54.79 26.27
CA LYS A 563 -15.67 -55.56 27.47
C LYS A 563 -15.61 -54.67 28.72
N ARG A 564 -16.17 -55.24 29.80
CA ARG A 564 -16.28 -54.75 31.19
C ARG A 564 -14.98 -54.97 31.97
N ASN A 565 -14.78 -54.14 33.00
CA ASN A 565 -14.50 -54.48 34.42
C ASN A 565 -13.96 -53.20 35.11
N GLY A 566 -14.24 -52.86 36.37
CA GLY A 566 -15.05 -53.45 37.43
C GLY A 566 -14.91 -52.61 38.71
N THR A 567 -16.04 -52.39 39.39
CA THR A 567 -16.24 -52.34 40.87
C THR A 567 -15.19 -51.74 41.83
N ARG A 568 -15.64 -50.78 42.67
CA ARG A 568 -15.77 -50.98 44.13
C ARG A 568 -16.67 -49.94 44.82
N ARG A 569 -17.33 -50.39 45.89
CA ARG A 569 -18.39 -49.78 46.73
C ARG A 569 -17.83 -49.05 47.97
N GLY A 570 -18.66 -48.20 48.60
CA GLY A 570 -18.69 -47.90 50.04
C GLY A 570 -19.39 -46.55 50.32
N ASN A 571 -20.67 -46.50 50.75
CA ASN A 571 -21.19 -46.35 52.13
C ASN A 571 -20.63 -45.12 52.88
N GLY A 572 -21.38 -44.23 53.54
CA GLY A 572 -22.80 -44.11 53.91
C GLY A 572 -22.99 -42.97 54.93
N GLY A 573 -24.25 -42.60 55.23
CA GLY A 573 -24.72 -41.81 56.41
C GLY A 573 -24.39 -40.30 56.43
N GLY A 574 -25.22 -39.37 56.91
CA GLY A 574 -26.50 -39.40 57.63
C GLY A 574 -26.67 -38.11 58.46
N GLY A 575 -27.89 -37.55 58.54
CA GLY A 575 -28.39 -36.56 59.54
C GLY A 575 -27.79 -35.14 59.49
N GLY A 576 -28.49 -34.04 59.79
CA GLY A 576 -29.83 -33.80 60.34
C GLY A 576 -29.85 -32.42 61.05
N GLY A 577 -31.02 -31.75 61.05
CA GLY A 577 -31.38 -30.57 61.89
C GLY A 577 -30.79 -29.23 61.45
N GLY A 578 -31.54 -28.15 61.21
CA GLY A 578 -32.57 -27.49 62.05
C GLY A 578 -32.01 -26.09 62.41
N GLY A 579 -32.71 -24.96 62.47
CA GLY A 579 -34.08 -24.53 62.22
C GLY A 579 -34.11 -22.99 62.43
N ASN A 580 -35.24 -22.39 62.04
CA ASN A 580 -35.83 -21.09 62.44
C ASN A 580 -35.05 -19.76 62.26
N SER A 581 -35.58 -18.78 61.49
CA SER A 581 -36.67 -17.82 61.78
C SER A 581 -36.12 -16.59 62.55
N ASP A 582 -36.49 -15.32 62.36
CA ASP A 582 -37.61 -14.62 61.75
C ASP A 582 -37.21 -13.15 61.46
N GLU A 583 -37.97 -12.48 60.57
CA GLU A 583 -38.46 -11.08 60.56
C GLU A 583 -37.51 -9.90 60.94
N ASN A 584 -37.55 -8.69 60.37
CA ASN A 584 -38.69 -7.89 59.93
C ASN A 584 -38.22 -6.63 59.14
N LYS A 585 -39.22 -5.99 58.52
CA LYS A 585 -39.33 -4.81 57.64
C LYS A 585 -38.49 -3.55 57.94
N GLY A 586 -38.28 -2.73 56.90
CA GLY A 586 -38.46 -1.27 57.00
C GLY A 586 -37.56 -0.39 56.12
N ASN A 587 -38.18 0.29 55.14
CA ASN A 587 -37.73 1.42 54.30
C ASN A 587 -36.57 2.29 54.83
N SER A 588 -35.64 2.67 53.94
CA SER A 588 -35.33 4.09 53.66
C SER A 588 -34.39 4.23 52.45
N THR A 589 -34.79 5.09 51.52
CA THR A 589 -33.96 5.68 50.45
C THR A 589 -32.85 6.55 51.04
N THR A 590 -31.59 6.22 50.74
CA THR A 590 -30.48 7.18 50.77
C THR A 590 -29.39 6.80 49.76
N THR A 591 -29.11 7.79 48.92
CA THR A 591 -28.00 7.92 47.97
C THR A 591 -26.66 7.46 48.53
N THR A 592 -25.98 6.56 47.82
CA THR A 592 -24.53 6.34 47.99
C THR A 592 -23.83 6.29 46.64
N THR A 593 -23.03 7.33 46.42
CA THR A 593 -22.12 7.54 45.32
C THR A 593 -20.97 6.54 45.42
N THR A 594 -20.99 5.45 44.68
CA THR A 594 -19.82 4.56 44.53
C THR A 594 -18.90 5.07 43.43
N LYS A 595 -17.86 5.82 43.83
CA LYS A 595 -16.65 6.00 43.03
C LYS A 595 -15.99 4.62 42.87
N GLY A 596 -16.30 3.93 41.77
CA GLY A 596 -15.56 2.76 41.31
C GLY A 596 -14.19 3.18 40.78
N LYS A 597 -13.18 3.08 41.64
CA LYS A 597 -11.76 3.20 41.28
C LYS A 597 -11.36 1.90 40.57
N ALA A 598 -11.54 1.84 39.25
CA ALA A 598 -10.99 0.75 38.44
C ALA A 598 -9.45 0.85 38.51
N THR A 599 -8.84 -0.16 39.14
CA THR A 599 -7.40 -0.25 39.39
C THR A 599 -6.63 -0.48 38.09
N THR A 600 -5.69 0.42 37.82
CA THR A 600 -4.77 0.48 36.67
C THR A 600 -3.78 -0.69 36.57
N ASP A 601 -3.62 -1.46 37.64
CA ASP A 601 -2.52 -2.44 37.74
C ASP A 601 -2.81 -3.73 36.94
N GLY A 602 -4.07 -4.12 36.81
CA GLY A 602 -4.46 -5.36 36.10
C GLY A 602 -4.27 -5.30 34.59
N PHE A 603 -4.35 -4.11 33.98
CA PHE A 603 -4.21 -3.95 32.52
C PHE A 603 -2.76 -4.14 32.06
N SER A 604 -1.79 -3.66 32.84
CA SER A 604 -0.36 -3.83 32.54
C SER A 604 0.12 -5.25 32.78
N GLU A 605 -0.47 -5.97 33.74
CA GLU A 605 -0.15 -7.38 34.01
C GLU A 605 -0.73 -8.32 32.94
N ALA A 606 -1.92 -8.06 32.41
CA ALA A 606 -2.57 -8.89 31.38
C ALA A 606 -1.88 -8.82 30.00
N ILE A 607 -1.19 -7.71 29.69
CA ILE A 607 -0.58 -7.46 28.37
C ILE A 607 0.89 -7.91 28.32
N GLY A 608 1.46 -8.32 29.46
CA GLY A 608 2.86 -8.72 29.60
C GLY A 608 3.77 -7.54 29.95
N SER A 609 4.67 -7.78 30.90
CA SER A 609 5.54 -6.76 31.52
C SER A 609 6.41 -5.98 30.50
N PRO A 610 6.52 -4.64 30.64
CA PRO A 610 7.37 -3.81 29.81
C PRO A 610 8.84 -3.95 30.23
N THR A 611 9.76 -3.86 29.27
CA THR A 611 11.22 -3.76 29.44
C THR A 611 11.99 -5.04 29.82
N LYS A 612 12.04 -6.03 28.91
CA LYS A 612 13.33 -6.70 28.69
C LYS A 612 14.12 -5.82 27.73
N LYS A 613 15.28 -5.32 28.15
CA LYS A 613 16.24 -4.61 27.28
C LYS A 613 16.32 -5.38 25.96
N THR A 614 15.97 -4.73 24.86
CA THR A 614 15.99 -5.30 23.50
C THR A 614 17.45 -5.54 23.11
N ARG A 615 18.02 -6.62 23.64
CA ARG A 615 19.39 -7.07 23.40
C ARG A 615 19.29 -8.22 22.42
N MET A 616 19.75 -7.98 21.20
CA MET A 616 19.97 -9.04 20.21
C MET A 616 21.29 -9.74 20.57
N ARG A 617 21.31 -11.05 20.77
CA ARG A 617 22.56 -11.84 20.85
C ARG A 617 22.93 -12.38 19.47
#